data_AF-A0A0M8YP17-F1
#
_entry.id   AF-A0A0M8YP17-F1
#
_cell.length_a   1.000
_cell.length_b   1.000
_cell.length_c   1.000
_cell.angle_alpha   90.00
_cell.angle_beta   90.00
_cell.angle_gamma   90.00
#
_symmetry.space_group_name_H-M   'P 1'
#
loop_
_entity.id
_entity.type
_entity.pdbx_description
1 polymer ?
#
loop_
_entity_poly.entity_id
_entity_poly.type
_entity_poly.pdbx_seq_one_letter_code
_entity_poly.pdbx_strand_id
1 'polypeptide(L)'
;MGTRKSVAALTATEKSDFVAAVKALKAQTSGRNYDWFVRTHMTYFNAVNSHNYAHMSSSFLPWHRKFLLELENGLKAVNPAVNLPYWNWTANRSTTGAPFTSDFMGGNGSGGNGAVLSGPFAGSTRWRINVSATTSTSLRRAMTLRGSLPTTSDVDTVMGVSTYDVSPWGSSSGSGMRNRLEGGLTPNLHNRVHVWVGGHMAQVDSPNDPVFFLHHCNIDRLWSRWQTRWGFGTAQYLPGGGVANVVDVEEVLEPFGATVASTLDHRAGYTYA
;
A
#
# COMPACT_ATOMS: atom_id res chain seq x y z
N MET A 1 -11.33 17.20 -6.83
CA MET A 1 -11.34 15.75 -6.52
C MET A 1 -10.32 15.06 -7.41
N GLY A 2 -9.44 14.23 -6.86
CA GLY A 2 -8.37 13.57 -7.62
C GLY A 2 -8.81 12.27 -8.29
N THR A 3 -8.20 11.90 -9.42
CA THR A 3 -8.39 10.59 -10.06
C THR A 3 -7.08 9.80 -10.00
N ARG A 4 -7.12 8.64 -9.36
CA ARG A 4 -6.00 7.69 -9.28
C ARG A 4 -6.01 6.79 -10.53
N LYS A 5 -4.97 6.91 -11.35
CA LYS A 5 -4.83 6.18 -12.63
C LYS A 5 -3.96 4.93 -12.49
N SER A 6 -4.17 3.96 -13.38
CA SER A 6 -3.22 2.85 -13.54
C SER A 6 -1.85 3.40 -13.93
N VAL A 7 -0.78 2.88 -13.33
CA VAL A 7 0.61 3.21 -13.70
C VAL A 7 0.89 3.01 -15.20
N ALA A 8 0.20 2.08 -15.85
CA ALA A 8 0.36 1.82 -17.29
C ALA A 8 -0.31 2.89 -18.18
N ALA A 9 -1.22 3.70 -17.62
CA ALA A 9 -1.93 4.76 -18.32
C ALA A 9 -1.35 6.15 -18.03
N LEU A 10 -0.32 6.25 -17.20
CA LEU A 10 0.34 7.53 -16.93
C LEU A 10 1.11 8.01 -18.15
N THR A 11 0.93 9.29 -18.47
CA THR A 11 1.78 10.01 -19.42
C THR A 11 3.20 10.19 -18.86
N ALA A 12 4.15 10.55 -19.73
CA ALA A 12 5.52 10.85 -19.30
C ALA A 12 5.57 11.99 -18.25
N THR A 13 4.74 13.03 -18.43
CA THR A 13 4.63 14.15 -17.49
C THR A 13 4.07 13.72 -16.14
N GLU A 14 3.02 12.90 -16.12
CA GLU A 14 2.47 12.41 -14.84
C GLU A 14 3.47 11.55 -14.06
N LYS A 15 4.25 10.72 -14.78
CA LYS A 15 5.34 9.96 -14.15
C LYS A 15 6.42 10.87 -13.58
N SER A 16 6.88 11.86 -14.35
CA SER A 16 7.92 12.79 -13.90
C SER A 16 7.47 13.63 -12.72
N ASP A 17 6.23 14.12 -12.73
CA ASP A 17 5.64 14.93 -11.67
C ASP A 17 5.49 14.13 -10.37
N PHE A 18 5.01 12.88 -10.47
CA PHE A 18 4.94 11.98 -9.32
C PHE A 18 6.34 11.73 -8.72
N VAL A 19 7.32 11.37 -9.55
CA VAL A 19 8.70 11.11 -9.11
C VAL A 19 9.30 12.35 -8.45
N ALA A 20 9.10 13.54 -9.04
CA ALA A 20 9.58 14.80 -8.49
C ALA A 20 8.94 15.10 -7.13
N ALA A 21 7.61 14.94 -7.00
CA ALA A 21 6.90 15.17 -5.75
C ALA A 21 7.35 14.21 -4.63
N VAL A 22 7.55 12.93 -4.95
CA VAL A 22 8.07 11.94 -3.98
C VAL A 22 9.47 12.31 -3.51
N LYS A 23 10.35 12.73 -4.42
CA LYS A 23 11.71 13.18 -4.06
C LYS A 23 11.72 14.47 -3.24
N ALA A 24 10.85 15.42 -3.56
CA ALA A 24 10.71 16.64 -2.78
C ALA A 24 10.20 16.33 -1.36
N LEU A 25 9.18 15.47 -1.22
CA LEU A 25 8.68 15.02 0.07
C LEU A 25 9.75 14.28 0.89
N LYS A 26 10.63 13.53 0.23
CA LYS A 26 11.80 12.88 0.87
C LYS A 26 12.86 13.88 1.33
N ALA A 27 13.06 14.97 0.59
CA ALA A 27 14.05 15.99 0.91
C ALA A 27 13.65 16.92 2.08
N GLN A 28 12.36 16.96 2.44
CA GLN A 28 11.89 17.72 3.59
C GLN A 28 12.52 17.21 4.90
N THR A 29 12.89 18.13 5.78
CA THR A 29 13.51 17.83 7.09
C THR A 29 12.56 17.94 8.27
N SER A 30 11.34 18.42 8.05
CA SER A 30 10.30 18.59 9.06
C SER A 30 8.95 18.07 8.56
N GLY A 31 7.97 17.99 9.47
CA GLY A 31 6.63 17.50 9.16
C GLY A 31 6.58 16.01 8.80
N ARG A 32 5.50 15.61 8.11
CA ARG A 32 5.31 14.25 7.59
C ARG A 32 6.09 14.07 6.28
N ASN A 33 7.42 14.16 6.34
CA ASN A 33 8.30 13.86 5.20
C ASN A 33 8.23 12.37 4.83
N TYR A 34 8.85 11.96 3.71
CA TYR A 34 8.75 10.55 3.26
C TYR A 34 9.22 9.54 4.34
N ASP A 35 10.28 9.86 5.08
CA ASP A 35 10.78 9.00 6.16
C ASP A 35 9.81 8.86 7.34
N TRP A 36 8.91 9.83 7.55
CA TRP A 36 7.82 9.69 8.50
C TRP A 36 6.90 8.54 8.10
N PHE A 37 6.57 8.37 6.82
CA PHE A 37 5.74 7.25 6.36
C PHE A 37 6.43 5.90 6.61
N VAL A 38 7.73 5.80 6.33
CA VAL A 38 8.51 4.58 6.63
C VAL A 38 8.47 4.26 8.12
N ARG A 39 8.77 5.24 9.00
CA ARG A 39 8.73 5.04 10.45
C ARG A 39 7.34 4.67 10.95
N THR A 40 6.31 5.40 10.52
CA THR A 40 4.92 5.15 10.92
C THR A 40 4.52 3.72 10.58
N HIS A 41 4.77 3.27 9.35
CA HIS A 41 4.47 1.89 8.96
C HIS A 41 5.24 0.88 9.82
N MET A 42 6.53 1.10 10.08
CA MET A 42 7.32 0.21 10.95
C MET A 42 6.78 0.15 12.38
N THR A 43 6.40 1.30 12.96
CA THR A 43 5.82 1.38 14.31
C THR A 43 4.51 0.59 14.40
N TYR A 44 3.62 0.76 13.41
CA TYR A 44 2.30 0.12 13.39
C TYR A 44 2.29 -1.23 12.66
N PHE A 45 3.46 -1.76 12.28
CA PHE A 45 3.56 -3.07 11.63
C PHE A 45 3.04 -4.18 12.54
N ASN A 46 3.35 -4.08 13.85
CA ASN A 46 2.85 -4.93 14.91
C ASN A 46 1.90 -4.14 15.82
N ALA A 47 1.39 -4.81 16.86
CA ALA A 47 0.49 -4.21 17.83
C ALA A 47 1.14 -3.01 18.58
N VAL A 48 0.37 -1.94 18.73
CA VAL A 48 0.70 -0.78 19.56
C VAL A 48 -0.39 -0.65 20.62
N ASN A 49 -0.01 -0.58 21.90
CA ASN A 49 -0.96 -0.58 23.02
C ASN A 49 -1.97 -1.74 22.92
N SER A 50 -1.47 -2.94 22.61
CA SER A 50 -2.25 -4.17 22.39
C SER A 50 -3.17 -4.18 21.16
N HIS A 51 -3.23 -3.10 20.35
CA HIS A 51 -4.08 -3.02 19.16
C HIS A 51 -3.28 -3.22 17.88
N ASN A 52 -3.77 -4.08 17.01
CA ASN A 52 -3.26 -4.20 15.64
C ASN A 52 -4.01 -3.18 14.75
N TYR A 53 -3.29 -2.15 14.30
CA TYR A 53 -3.87 -1.09 13.46
C TYR A 53 -3.66 -1.35 11.97
N ALA A 54 -2.41 -1.54 11.55
CA ALA A 54 -2.09 -1.54 10.12
C ALA A 54 -2.21 -2.93 9.50
N HIS A 55 -1.97 -4.03 10.24
CA HIS A 55 -1.88 -5.38 9.68
C HIS A 55 -2.51 -6.42 10.60
N MET A 56 -2.80 -7.59 10.03
CA MET A 56 -3.33 -8.79 10.67
C MET A 56 -4.56 -8.50 11.54
N SER A 57 -5.38 -7.58 11.06
CA SER A 57 -6.49 -6.96 11.78
C SER A 57 -7.54 -6.46 10.79
N SER A 58 -8.79 -6.41 11.21
CA SER A 58 -9.89 -5.82 10.44
C SER A 58 -9.60 -4.39 9.96
N SER A 59 -8.78 -3.62 10.67
CA SER A 59 -8.44 -2.25 10.28
C SER A 59 -7.37 -2.13 9.19
N PHE A 60 -6.82 -3.24 8.68
CA PHE A 60 -5.81 -3.23 7.60
C PHE A 60 -6.18 -2.31 6.42
N LEU A 61 -7.41 -2.44 5.91
CA LEU A 61 -7.88 -1.67 4.75
C LEU A 61 -8.12 -0.18 5.07
N PRO A 62 -8.91 0.19 6.10
CA PRO A 62 -9.12 1.61 6.43
C PRO A 62 -7.84 2.31 6.88
N TRP A 63 -6.95 1.62 7.61
CA TRP A 63 -5.66 2.18 8.02
C TRP A 63 -4.79 2.54 6.81
N HIS A 64 -4.64 1.61 5.86
CA HIS A 64 -3.85 1.86 4.65
C HIS A 64 -4.51 2.90 3.73
N ARG A 65 -5.85 2.94 3.63
CA ARG A 65 -6.54 4.02 2.91
C ARG A 65 -6.20 5.39 3.49
N LYS A 66 -6.24 5.54 4.81
CA LYS A 66 -5.87 6.80 5.47
C LYS A 66 -4.38 7.11 5.30
N PHE A 67 -3.51 6.11 5.41
CA PHE A 67 -2.08 6.25 5.16
C PHE A 67 -1.76 6.76 3.74
N LEU A 68 -2.47 6.25 2.73
CA LEU A 68 -2.38 6.71 1.34
C LEU A 68 -2.88 8.15 1.19
N LEU A 69 -3.98 8.51 1.84
CA LEU A 69 -4.51 9.88 1.83
C LEU A 69 -3.52 10.88 2.44
N GLU A 70 -2.85 10.51 3.54
CA GLU A 70 -1.81 11.35 4.14
C GLU A 70 -0.61 11.55 3.19
N LEU A 71 -0.18 10.50 2.49
CA LEU A 71 0.88 10.62 1.49
C LEU A 71 0.42 11.52 0.33
N GLU A 72 -0.77 11.26 -0.22
CA GLU A 72 -1.31 12.01 -1.35
C GLU A 72 -1.45 13.50 -1.03
N ASN A 73 -1.86 13.85 0.20
CA ASN A 73 -1.90 15.24 0.66
C ASN A 73 -0.49 15.86 0.71
N GLY A 74 0.51 15.12 1.22
CA GLY A 74 1.90 15.56 1.22
C GLY A 74 2.47 15.78 -0.18
N LEU A 75 2.14 14.90 -1.14
CA LEU A 75 2.55 15.05 -2.54
C LEU A 75 1.84 16.23 -3.22
N LYS A 76 0.55 16.44 -2.95
CA LYS A 76 -0.24 17.57 -3.47
C LYS A 76 0.21 18.92 -2.93
N ALA A 77 0.73 18.96 -1.70
CA ALA A 77 1.36 20.15 -1.15
C ALA A 77 2.63 20.55 -1.92
N VAL A 78 3.30 19.60 -2.59
CA VAL A 78 4.42 19.87 -3.50
C VAL A 78 3.92 20.21 -4.91
N ASN A 79 3.02 19.38 -5.46
CA ASN A 79 2.44 19.58 -6.78
C ASN A 79 0.95 19.17 -6.76
N PRO A 80 0.01 20.14 -6.80
CA PRO A 80 -1.42 19.87 -6.74
C PRO A 80 -1.99 18.98 -7.86
N ALA A 81 -1.27 18.82 -8.98
CA ALA A 81 -1.68 17.96 -10.08
C ALA A 81 -1.43 16.46 -9.80
N VAL A 82 -0.58 16.13 -8.84
CA VAL A 82 -0.21 14.74 -8.52
C VAL A 82 -1.36 14.04 -7.80
N ASN A 83 -1.71 12.86 -8.30
CA ASN A 83 -2.55 11.89 -7.60
C ASN A 83 -1.78 10.58 -7.50
N LEU A 84 -2.07 9.76 -6.49
CA LEU A 84 -1.41 8.46 -6.36
C LEU A 84 -1.85 7.52 -7.49
N PRO A 85 -0.93 6.94 -8.26
CA PRO A 85 -1.29 5.91 -9.23
C PRO A 85 -1.35 4.53 -8.57
N TYR A 86 -2.07 3.59 -9.19
CA TYR A 86 -2.13 2.20 -8.72
C TYR A 86 -1.41 1.25 -9.68
N TRP A 87 -0.70 0.27 -9.12
CA TRP A 87 -0.10 -0.81 -9.89
C TRP A 87 -1.07 -1.98 -9.99
N ASN A 88 -1.69 -2.15 -11.16
CA ASN A 88 -2.52 -3.31 -11.45
C ASN A 88 -1.66 -4.54 -11.76
N TRP A 89 -1.15 -5.20 -10.73
CA TRP A 89 -0.27 -6.36 -10.85
C TRP A 89 -0.91 -7.60 -11.52
N THR A 90 -2.23 -7.66 -11.72
CA THR A 90 -2.82 -8.73 -12.54
C THR A 90 -2.58 -8.51 -14.04
N ALA A 91 -2.52 -7.24 -14.48
CA ALA A 91 -2.31 -6.86 -15.88
C ALA A 91 -0.85 -6.51 -16.18
N ASN A 92 -0.13 -5.90 -15.23
CA ASN A 92 1.22 -5.41 -15.41
C ASN A 92 2.20 -6.27 -14.58
N ARG A 93 2.66 -7.37 -15.19
CA ARG A 93 3.41 -8.45 -14.52
C ARG A 93 4.91 -8.47 -14.81
N SER A 94 5.37 -7.58 -15.69
CA SER A 94 6.77 -7.53 -16.13
C SER A 94 7.69 -6.96 -15.05
N THR A 95 8.94 -7.42 -15.01
CA THR A 95 10.01 -6.86 -14.15
C THR A 95 10.68 -5.63 -14.76
N THR A 96 10.37 -5.30 -16.02
CA THR A 96 10.95 -4.18 -16.78
C THR A 96 9.90 -3.23 -17.38
N GLY A 97 8.64 -3.67 -17.45
CA GLY A 97 7.50 -2.84 -17.83
C GLY A 97 6.91 -2.11 -16.63
N ALA A 98 5.76 -1.45 -16.81
CA ALA A 98 5.12 -0.68 -15.74
C ALA A 98 4.89 -1.53 -14.47
N PRO A 99 5.24 -1.04 -13.26
CA PRO A 99 5.80 0.29 -12.98
C PRO A 99 7.34 0.38 -13.03
N PHE A 100 8.04 -0.71 -13.30
CA PHE A 100 9.50 -0.88 -13.21
C PHE A 100 10.30 -0.38 -14.41
N THR A 101 9.77 0.61 -15.13
CA THR A 101 10.48 1.28 -16.22
C THR A 101 11.54 2.24 -15.65
N SER A 102 12.59 2.53 -16.44
CA SER A 102 13.70 3.40 -16.02
C SER A 102 13.31 4.87 -15.84
N ASP A 103 12.21 5.32 -16.42
CA ASP A 103 11.63 6.66 -16.23
C ASP A 103 10.73 6.75 -14.97
N PHE A 104 10.45 5.63 -14.28
CA PHE A 104 9.50 5.58 -13.17
C PHE A 104 10.03 4.88 -11.92
N MET A 105 9.72 3.60 -11.68
CA MET A 105 10.15 2.93 -10.42
C MET A 105 11.55 2.33 -10.50
N GLY A 106 12.17 2.23 -11.69
CA GLY A 106 13.40 1.47 -11.90
C GLY A 106 13.19 -0.05 -11.82
N GLY A 107 14.18 -0.81 -12.27
CA GLY A 107 14.09 -2.27 -12.40
C GLY A 107 14.38 -3.05 -11.11
N ASN A 108 14.79 -4.31 -11.30
CA ASN A 108 15.19 -5.21 -10.23
C ASN A 108 16.55 -4.83 -9.59
N GLY A 109 16.87 -5.44 -8.45
CA GLY A 109 18.17 -5.30 -7.79
C GLY A 109 19.31 -5.95 -8.58
N SER A 110 20.51 -5.37 -8.50
CA SER A 110 21.72 -5.93 -9.08
C SER A 110 21.99 -7.35 -8.58
N GLY A 111 22.46 -8.23 -9.46
CA GLY A 111 22.65 -9.64 -9.12
C GLY A 111 21.36 -10.38 -8.70
N GLY A 112 20.19 -9.80 -8.95
CA GLY A 112 18.88 -10.41 -8.66
C GLY A 112 18.34 -10.19 -7.24
N ASN A 113 19.14 -9.67 -6.30
CA ASN A 113 18.71 -9.36 -4.92
C ASN A 113 19.43 -8.16 -4.27
N GLY A 114 20.23 -7.43 -5.06
CA GLY A 114 21.08 -6.33 -4.63
C GLY A 114 20.39 -4.97 -4.66
N ALA A 115 21.19 -3.93 -4.81
CA ALA A 115 20.72 -2.56 -4.91
C ALA A 115 20.04 -2.32 -6.27
N VAL A 116 18.97 -1.53 -6.29
CA VAL A 116 18.38 -1.02 -7.53
C VAL A 116 19.36 -0.02 -8.14
N LEU A 117 19.78 -0.27 -9.39
CA LEU A 117 20.77 0.55 -10.11
C LEU A 117 20.18 1.37 -11.26
N SER A 118 18.86 1.25 -11.52
CA SER A 118 18.19 1.98 -12.60
C SER A 118 17.04 2.85 -12.09
N GLY A 119 16.78 3.92 -12.84
CA GLY A 119 15.69 4.85 -12.58
C GLY A 119 15.94 5.89 -11.48
N PRO A 120 14.89 6.63 -11.12
CA PRO A 120 14.95 7.75 -10.19
C PRO A 120 15.34 7.34 -8.77
N PHE A 121 15.03 6.11 -8.37
CA PHE A 121 15.25 5.60 -7.01
C PHE A 121 16.50 4.70 -6.86
N ALA A 122 17.41 4.77 -7.84
CA ALA A 122 18.63 3.97 -7.87
C ALA A 122 19.72 4.49 -6.93
N GLY A 123 20.30 3.59 -6.14
CA GLY A 123 21.43 3.87 -5.26
C GLY A 123 21.18 4.95 -4.20
N SER A 124 22.10 5.04 -3.24
CA SER A 124 21.98 5.98 -2.12
C SER A 124 22.11 7.46 -2.54
N THR A 125 22.74 7.75 -3.68
CA THR A 125 22.87 9.13 -4.19
C THR A 125 21.54 9.71 -4.68
N ARG A 126 20.70 8.90 -5.35
CA ARG A 126 19.41 9.39 -5.87
C ARG A 126 18.25 9.12 -4.92
N TRP A 127 18.38 8.10 -4.07
CA TRP A 127 17.36 7.70 -3.10
C TRP A 127 17.99 7.00 -1.90
N ARG A 128 18.41 7.81 -0.93
CA ARG A 128 19.00 7.31 0.30
C ARG A 128 17.95 6.68 1.20
N ILE A 129 18.19 5.44 1.61
CA ILE A 129 17.44 4.80 2.69
C ILE A 129 18.02 5.30 4.03
N ASN A 130 17.18 6.02 4.79
CA ASN A 130 17.57 6.64 6.08
C ASN A 130 17.02 5.87 7.28
N VAL A 131 15.84 5.26 7.10
CA VAL A 131 15.15 4.46 8.10
C VAL A 131 15.07 3.06 7.51
N SER A 132 15.71 2.07 8.13
CA SER A 132 15.65 0.69 7.66
C SER A 132 15.62 -0.29 8.81
N ALA A 133 14.98 -1.43 8.57
CA ALA A 133 15.11 -2.63 9.39
C ALA A 133 16.42 -3.40 9.10
N THR A 134 17.17 -2.97 8.09
CA THR A 134 18.45 -3.56 7.68
C THR A 134 19.57 -2.50 7.72
N THR A 135 20.76 -2.82 7.20
CA THR A 135 21.89 -1.89 7.11
C THR A 135 22.03 -1.21 5.74
N SER A 136 21.10 -1.45 4.80
CA SER A 136 21.24 -0.92 3.44
C SER A 136 20.90 0.57 3.37
N THR A 137 21.73 1.34 2.68
CA THR A 137 21.49 2.77 2.38
C THR A 137 20.92 3.00 0.98
N SER A 138 20.74 1.94 0.19
CA SER A 138 20.19 1.97 -1.16
C SER A 138 18.95 1.09 -1.24
N LEU A 139 17.98 1.48 -2.07
CA LEU A 139 16.82 0.63 -2.33
C LEU A 139 17.28 -0.74 -2.85
N ARG A 140 16.65 -1.82 -2.36
CA ARG A 140 16.91 -3.20 -2.76
C ARG A 140 15.60 -3.86 -3.19
N ARG A 141 15.68 -4.68 -4.24
CA ARG A 141 14.60 -5.52 -4.75
C ARG A 141 15.14 -6.90 -5.10
N ALA A 142 14.27 -7.90 -5.07
CA ALA A 142 14.60 -9.26 -5.45
C ALA A 142 13.44 -9.90 -6.24
N MET A 143 13.03 -9.22 -7.31
CA MET A 143 11.86 -9.61 -8.10
C MET A 143 12.00 -11.03 -8.60
N THR A 144 10.89 -11.78 -8.59
CA THR A 144 10.79 -13.18 -9.07
C THR A 144 11.65 -14.20 -8.31
N LEU A 145 12.41 -13.78 -7.29
CA LEU A 145 13.20 -14.72 -6.49
C LEU A 145 12.31 -15.61 -5.61
N ARG A 146 11.14 -15.08 -5.19
CA ARG A 146 10.16 -15.79 -4.36
C ARG A 146 8.73 -15.43 -4.78
N GLY A 147 7.84 -16.41 -4.74
CA GLY A 147 6.41 -16.21 -5.01
C GLY A 147 6.08 -15.85 -6.47
N SER A 148 4.81 -15.56 -6.72
CA SER A 148 4.27 -15.18 -8.05
C SER A 148 3.22 -14.09 -7.89
N LEU A 149 3.10 -13.14 -8.81
CA LEU A 149 2.06 -12.11 -8.69
C LEU A 149 0.66 -12.72 -8.75
N PRO A 150 -0.32 -12.20 -7.99
CA PRO A 150 -1.69 -12.70 -8.06
C PRO A 150 -2.33 -12.48 -9.44
N THR A 151 -3.26 -13.35 -9.79
CA THR A 151 -3.96 -13.37 -11.08
C THR A 151 -5.33 -12.71 -11.00
N THR A 152 -5.97 -12.48 -12.15
CA THR A 152 -7.37 -12.02 -12.18
C THR A 152 -8.32 -13.01 -11.49
N SER A 153 -8.11 -14.33 -11.67
CA SER A 153 -8.90 -15.36 -10.98
C SER A 153 -8.75 -15.30 -9.45
N ASP A 154 -7.55 -14.99 -8.97
CA ASP A 154 -7.32 -14.79 -7.53
C ASP A 154 -8.12 -13.59 -7.02
N VAL A 155 -8.11 -12.48 -7.77
CA VAL A 155 -8.90 -11.28 -7.44
C VAL A 155 -10.40 -11.59 -7.46
N ASP A 156 -10.90 -12.28 -8.48
CA ASP A 156 -12.32 -12.60 -8.62
C ASP A 156 -12.82 -13.48 -7.47
N THR A 157 -12.00 -14.42 -7.02
CA THR A 157 -12.27 -15.24 -5.81
C THR A 157 -12.49 -14.35 -4.59
N VAL A 158 -11.63 -13.36 -4.37
CA VAL A 158 -11.75 -12.45 -3.22
C VAL A 158 -12.96 -11.51 -3.36
N MET A 159 -13.22 -10.99 -4.57
CA MET A 159 -14.37 -10.11 -4.83
C MET A 159 -15.72 -10.83 -4.74
N GLY A 160 -15.73 -12.16 -4.80
CA GLY A 160 -16.92 -13.00 -4.58
C GLY A 160 -17.33 -13.17 -3.12
N VAL A 161 -16.46 -12.83 -2.16
CA VAL A 161 -16.75 -12.98 -0.72
C VAL A 161 -17.52 -11.76 -0.22
N SER A 162 -18.75 -11.95 0.26
CA SER A 162 -19.61 -10.85 0.73
C SER A 162 -19.32 -10.38 2.16
N THR A 163 -18.72 -11.23 2.98
CA THR A 163 -18.37 -10.88 4.37
C THR A 163 -17.03 -10.15 4.41
N TYR A 164 -16.99 -8.96 5.01
CA TYR A 164 -15.76 -8.18 5.15
C TYR A 164 -14.69 -8.94 5.93
N ASP A 165 -15.00 -9.34 7.16
CA ASP A 165 -14.10 -10.06 8.04
C ASP A 165 -14.89 -10.93 9.04
N VAL A 166 -14.22 -11.83 9.75
CA VAL A 166 -14.84 -12.70 10.78
C VAL A 166 -13.95 -12.83 12.01
N SER A 167 -14.54 -13.17 13.15
CA SER A 167 -13.79 -13.51 14.37
C SER A 167 -12.74 -14.62 14.09
N PRO A 168 -11.53 -14.54 14.66
CA PRO A 168 -11.07 -13.58 15.69
C PRO A 168 -10.45 -12.29 15.12
N TRP A 169 -10.89 -11.84 13.93
CA TRP A 169 -10.61 -10.49 13.38
C TRP A 169 -9.14 -10.22 13.07
N GLY A 170 -8.36 -11.28 12.90
CA GLY A 170 -6.94 -11.21 12.58
C GLY A 170 -6.52 -12.22 11.52
N SER A 171 -5.24 -12.61 11.53
CA SER A 171 -4.69 -13.58 10.57
C SER A 171 -5.27 -14.99 10.72
N SER A 172 -5.75 -15.34 11.91
CA SER A 172 -6.41 -16.63 12.21
C SER A 172 -7.91 -16.67 11.84
N SER A 173 -8.45 -15.59 11.25
CA SER A 173 -9.83 -15.58 10.76
C SER A 173 -10.00 -16.58 9.63
N GLY A 174 -10.87 -17.57 9.82
CA GLY A 174 -11.06 -18.68 8.88
C GLY A 174 -11.83 -18.32 7.60
N SER A 175 -12.37 -17.09 7.52
CA SER A 175 -13.01 -16.56 6.31
C SER A 175 -12.86 -15.04 6.23
N GLY A 176 -13.73 -14.36 5.48
CA GLY A 176 -13.68 -12.92 5.25
C GLY A 176 -12.90 -12.51 4.01
N MET A 177 -13.30 -11.39 3.41
CA MET A 177 -12.63 -10.75 2.29
C MET A 177 -11.31 -10.12 2.73
N ARG A 178 -11.29 -9.40 3.86
CA ARG A 178 -10.12 -8.69 4.41
C ARG A 178 -8.92 -9.63 4.54
N ASN A 179 -9.08 -10.77 5.21
CA ASN A 179 -7.97 -11.70 5.45
C ASN A 179 -7.45 -12.38 4.16
N ARG A 180 -8.31 -12.58 3.14
CA ARG A 180 -7.90 -13.08 1.81
C ARG A 180 -7.17 -12.02 0.98
N LEU A 181 -7.65 -10.79 1.04
CA LEU A 181 -7.05 -9.64 0.37
C LEU A 181 -5.69 -9.30 0.97
N GLU A 182 -5.59 -9.29 2.30
CA GLU A 182 -4.33 -9.08 3.03
C GLU A 182 -3.36 -10.25 2.81
N GLY A 183 -3.86 -11.48 2.97
CA GLY A 183 -3.15 -12.71 2.62
C GLY A 183 -2.85 -13.65 3.77
N GLY A 184 -3.65 -13.61 4.85
CA GLY A 184 -3.72 -14.70 5.84
C GLY A 184 -4.52 -15.90 5.35
N LEU A 185 -5.32 -15.74 4.28
CA LEU A 185 -6.05 -16.81 3.60
C LEU A 185 -5.74 -16.85 2.10
N THR A 186 -5.86 -18.05 1.52
CA THR A 186 -5.85 -18.26 0.06
C THR A 186 -6.97 -17.42 -0.59
N PRO A 187 -6.68 -16.69 -1.69
CA PRO A 187 -5.53 -16.83 -2.59
C PRO A 187 -4.31 -15.96 -2.27
N ASN A 188 -4.26 -15.30 -1.12
CA ASN A 188 -3.13 -14.46 -0.69
C ASN A 188 -2.74 -13.40 -1.74
N LEU A 189 -3.43 -12.26 -1.71
CA LEU A 189 -3.19 -11.18 -2.66
C LEU A 189 -2.03 -10.28 -2.22
N HIS A 190 -2.24 -9.45 -1.20
CA HIS A 190 -1.31 -8.40 -0.78
C HIS A 190 0.06 -8.94 -0.37
N ASN A 191 0.13 -9.90 0.56
CA ASN A 191 1.42 -10.42 1.06
C ASN A 191 2.25 -11.04 -0.06
N ARG A 192 1.60 -11.69 -1.03
CA ARG A 192 2.29 -12.30 -2.18
C ARG A 192 2.97 -11.27 -3.09
N VAL A 193 2.42 -10.06 -3.23
CA VAL A 193 3.08 -8.97 -3.98
C VAL A 193 4.30 -8.44 -3.23
N HIS A 194 4.19 -8.26 -1.90
CA HIS A 194 5.34 -7.88 -1.04
C HIS A 194 6.50 -8.87 -1.19
N VAL A 195 6.20 -10.17 -1.12
CA VAL A 195 7.19 -11.24 -1.31
C VAL A 195 7.76 -11.24 -2.73
N TRP A 196 6.92 -11.05 -3.75
CA TRP A 196 7.35 -11.08 -5.15
C TRP A 196 8.31 -9.96 -5.49
N VAL A 197 8.11 -8.73 -4.98
CA VAL A 197 9.05 -7.63 -5.21
C VAL A 197 10.35 -7.85 -4.44
N GLY A 198 10.27 -8.38 -3.21
CA GLY A 198 11.44 -8.69 -2.40
C GLY A 198 12.21 -7.44 -1.94
N GLY A 199 13.41 -7.65 -1.40
CA GLY A 199 14.20 -6.56 -0.83
C GLY A 199 13.44 -5.82 0.27
N HIS A 200 13.39 -4.49 0.23
CA HIS A 200 12.66 -3.71 1.24
C HIS A 200 11.15 -4.01 1.21
N MET A 201 10.56 -4.25 0.02
CA MET A 201 9.14 -4.61 -0.08
C MET A 201 8.75 -5.87 0.70
N ALA A 202 9.70 -6.77 0.99
CA ALA A 202 9.44 -7.97 1.80
C ALA A 202 9.72 -7.79 3.30
N GLN A 203 9.94 -6.56 3.76
CA GLN A 203 10.30 -6.24 5.14
C GLN A 203 9.32 -5.23 5.75
N VAL A 204 9.42 -5.02 7.07
CA VAL A 204 8.58 -4.07 7.82
C VAL A 204 8.80 -2.61 7.37
N ASP A 205 9.93 -2.33 6.76
CA ASP A 205 10.32 -1.03 6.20
C ASP A 205 10.00 -0.92 4.69
N SER A 206 9.04 -1.71 4.21
CA SER A 206 8.60 -1.75 2.81
C SER A 206 8.24 -0.41 2.16
N PRO A 207 7.72 0.62 2.87
CA PRO A 207 7.53 1.93 2.25
C PRO A 207 8.81 2.61 1.77
N ASN A 208 10.01 2.12 2.13
CA ASN A 208 11.27 2.56 1.51
C ASN A 208 11.29 2.42 -0.01
N ASP A 209 10.52 1.46 -0.54
CA ASP A 209 10.29 1.33 -1.97
C ASP A 209 9.02 2.11 -2.35
N PRO A 210 9.10 3.14 -3.22
CA PRO A 210 7.91 3.88 -3.65
C PRO A 210 6.84 3.01 -4.33
N VAL A 211 7.18 1.82 -4.82
CA VAL A 211 6.19 0.87 -5.35
C VAL A 211 5.21 0.37 -4.29
N PHE A 212 5.55 0.47 -3.00
CA PHE A 212 4.65 0.19 -1.86
C PHE A 212 3.32 0.93 -2.04
N PHE A 213 3.38 2.24 -2.30
CA PHE A 213 2.19 3.08 -2.36
C PHE A 213 1.34 2.79 -3.61
N LEU A 214 1.99 2.38 -4.71
CA LEU A 214 1.32 1.97 -5.93
C LEU A 214 0.59 0.63 -5.74
N HIS A 215 1.23 -0.31 -5.05
CA HIS A 215 0.64 -1.59 -4.66
C HIS A 215 -0.56 -1.38 -3.73
N HIS A 216 -0.39 -0.59 -2.67
CA HIS A 216 -1.46 -0.30 -1.71
C HIS A 216 -2.60 0.51 -2.31
N CYS A 217 -2.35 1.38 -3.29
CA CYS A 217 -3.44 1.99 -4.08
C CYS A 217 -4.23 0.95 -4.88
N ASN A 218 -3.61 -0.12 -5.35
CA ASN A 218 -4.36 -1.21 -6.00
C ASN A 218 -5.15 -2.04 -4.98
N ILE A 219 -4.62 -2.27 -3.77
CA ILE A 219 -5.37 -2.90 -2.68
C ILE A 219 -6.59 -2.06 -2.31
N ASP A 220 -6.43 -0.75 -2.16
CA ASP A 220 -7.53 0.16 -1.89
C ASP A 220 -8.55 0.21 -3.04
N ARG A 221 -8.09 0.18 -4.30
CA ARG A 221 -8.96 0.04 -5.48
C ARG A 221 -9.77 -1.25 -5.45
N LEU A 222 -9.16 -2.37 -5.08
CA LEU A 222 -9.88 -3.65 -4.95
C LEU A 222 -10.92 -3.59 -3.82
N TRP A 223 -10.59 -2.93 -2.71
CA TRP A 223 -11.58 -2.71 -1.65
C TRP A 223 -12.73 -1.81 -2.11
N SER A 224 -12.46 -0.72 -2.83
CA SER A 224 -13.49 0.12 -3.47
C SER A 224 -14.40 -0.67 -4.43
N ARG A 225 -13.84 -1.58 -5.23
CA ARG A 225 -14.62 -2.50 -6.08
C ARG A 225 -15.51 -3.43 -5.25
N TRP A 226 -15.00 -3.97 -4.16
CA TRP A 226 -15.79 -4.77 -3.23
C TRP A 226 -16.93 -3.94 -2.61
N GLN A 227 -16.66 -2.72 -2.16
CA GLN A 227 -17.66 -1.82 -1.57
C GLN A 227 -18.73 -1.40 -2.59
N THR A 228 -18.39 -1.30 -3.87
CA THR A 228 -19.36 -1.07 -4.95
C THR A 228 -20.36 -2.22 -5.06
N ARG A 229 -19.94 -3.46 -4.79
CA ARG A 229 -20.80 -4.65 -4.86
C ARG A 229 -21.58 -4.89 -3.57
N TRP A 230 -20.98 -4.62 -2.41
CA TRP A 230 -21.51 -5.06 -1.12
C TRP A 230 -21.90 -3.91 -0.16
N GLY A 231 -21.49 -2.67 -0.44
CA GLY A 231 -21.81 -1.47 0.33
C GLY A 231 -20.59 -0.72 0.88
N PHE A 232 -20.69 0.61 1.00
CA PHE A 232 -19.68 1.50 1.59
C PHE A 232 -19.94 1.82 3.08
N GLY A 233 -21.08 1.42 3.64
CA GLY A 233 -21.52 1.82 4.98
C GLY A 233 -20.86 1.08 6.13
N THR A 234 -21.05 1.60 7.34
CA THR A 234 -20.55 1.02 8.59
C THR A 234 -21.08 -0.38 8.87
N ALA A 235 -22.29 -0.71 8.40
CA ALA A 235 -22.88 -2.04 8.53
C ALA A 235 -22.07 -3.16 7.83
N GLN A 236 -21.12 -2.80 6.97
CA GLN A 236 -20.34 -3.73 6.16
C GLN A 236 -18.95 -3.95 6.78
N TYR A 237 -18.45 -3.01 7.58
CA TYR A 237 -17.22 -3.19 8.32
C TYR A 237 -17.49 -4.08 9.54
N LEU A 238 -16.60 -5.04 9.76
CA LEU A 238 -16.63 -5.90 10.95
C LEU A 238 -15.22 -5.95 11.55
N PRO A 239 -15.08 -5.89 12.88
CA PRO A 239 -16.14 -5.85 13.88
C PRO A 239 -16.87 -4.49 13.97
N GLY A 240 -18.16 -4.56 14.30
CA GLY A 240 -19.03 -3.39 14.44
C GLY A 240 -18.94 -2.70 15.81
N GLY A 241 -18.12 -3.20 16.74
CA GLY A 241 -18.01 -2.70 18.11
C GLY A 241 -17.79 -3.77 19.18
N GLY A 242 -17.11 -3.38 20.26
CA GLY A 242 -16.96 -4.13 21.50
C GLY A 242 -15.92 -5.25 21.46
N VAL A 243 -14.96 -5.20 20.54
CA VAL A 243 -13.94 -6.25 20.40
C VAL A 243 -12.60 -5.79 20.93
N ALA A 244 -12.13 -6.41 22.02
CA ALA A 244 -10.84 -6.10 22.60
C ALA A 244 -9.69 -6.28 21.58
N ASN A 245 -8.77 -5.31 21.55
CA ASN A 245 -7.53 -5.35 20.76
C ASN A 245 -7.71 -5.28 19.23
N VAL A 246 -8.93 -4.97 18.76
CA VAL A 246 -9.26 -4.83 17.34
C VAL A 246 -9.92 -3.48 17.15
N VAL A 247 -9.47 -2.73 16.15
CA VAL A 247 -10.01 -1.39 15.90
C VAL A 247 -11.42 -1.50 15.32
N ASP A 248 -12.42 -1.18 16.14
CA ASP A 248 -13.83 -1.19 15.77
C ASP A 248 -14.20 0.01 14.88
N VAL A 249 -15.41 0.00 14.33
CA VAL A 249 -15.85 0.97 13.31
C VAL A 249 -15.80 2.45 13.75
N GLU A 250 -16.00 2.74 15.04
CA GLU A 250 -15.94 4.11 15.58
C GLU A 250 -14.58 4.44 16.22
N GLU A 251 -13.66 3.48 16.29
CA GLU A 251 -12.36 3.70 16.90
C GLU A 251 -11.39 4.43 15.96
N VAL A 252 -10.46 5.17 16.58
CA VAL A 252 -9.47 5.98 15.89
C VAL A 252 -8.39 5.08 15.28
N LEU A 253 -8.10 5.34 14.00
CA LEU A 253 -6.94 4.83 13.31
C LEU A 253 -5.73 5.67 13.69
N GLU A 254 -4.98 5.19 14.68
CA GLU A 254 -3.70 5.81 15.05
C GLU A 254 -2.67 5.65 13.92
N PRO A 255 -1.81 6.66 13.65
CA PRO A 255 -1.66 7.95 14.35
C PRO A 255 -2.44 9.10 13.67
N PHE A 256 -3.52 8.79 12.94
CA PHE A 256 -4.12 9.74 11.99
C PHE A 256 -5.23 10.61 12.59
N GLY A 257 -5.76 10.24 13.77
CA GLY A 257 -6.89 10.93 14.39
C GLY A 257 -8.22 10.78 13.64
N ALA A 258 -8.30 9.86 12.67
CA ALA A 258 -9.50 9.58 11.88
C ALA A 258 -10.10 8.25 12.32
N THR A 259 -11.43 8.15 12.42
CA THR A 259 -12.08 6.87 12.75
C THR A 259 -12.12 5.94 11.55
N VAL A 260 -12.28 4.63 11.77
CA VAL A 260 -12.55 3.68 10.67
C VAL A 260 -13.74 4.16 9.82
N ALA A 261 -14.86 4.51 10.45
CA ALA A 261 -16.08 5.00 9.79
C ALA A 261 -15.79 6.14 8.80
N SER A 262 -14.96 7.11 9.19
CA SER A 262 -14.61 8.27 8.35
C SER A 262 -13.83 7.93 7.07
N THR A 263 -13.32 6.71 6.96
CA THR A 263 -12.52 6.25 5.81
C THR A 263 -13.28 5.30 4.88
N LEU A 264 -14.46 4.81 5.30
CA LEU A 264 -15.17 3.77 4.56
C LEU A 264 -15.66 4.26 3.19
N ASP A 265 -16.18 5.48 3.10
CA ASP A 265 -16.57 6.09 1.82
C ASP A 265 -15.51 7.07 1.32
N HIS A 266 -14.67 6.61 0.39
CA HIS A 266 -13.61 7.42 -0.18
C HIS A 266 -14.08 8.39 -1.29
N ARG A 267 -15.33 8.26 -1.77
CA ARG A 267 -15.77 8.84 -3.05
C ARG A 267 -15.85 10.37 -3.02
N ALA A 268 -15.92 10.97 -1.84
CA ALA A 268 -15.83 12.42 -1.68
C ALA A 268 -14.39 12.97 -1.86
N GLY A 269 -13.36 12.14 -1.64
CA GLY A 269 -11.96 12.54 -1.71
C GLY A 269 -11.29 12.25 -3.06
N TYR A 270 -11.52 11.05 -3.60
CA TYR A 270 -10.89 10.58 -4.84
C TYR A 270 -11.66 9.44 -5.52
N THR A 271 -11.37 9.23 -6.80
CA THR A 271 -11.86 8.10 -7.62
C THR A 271 -10.71 7.29 -8.22
N TYR A 272 -11.04 6.09 -8.71
CA TYR A 272 -10.17 5.28 -9.56
C TYR A 272 -10.65 5.35 -11.02
N ALA A 273 -9.71 5.49 -11.95
CA ALA A 273 -9.96 5.36 -13.39
C ALA A 273 -10.06 3.88 -13.84
#